data_AF-A0A535JCX6-F1
#
_entry.id   AF-A0A535JCX6-F1
#
_cell.length_a   1.000
_cell.length_b   1.000
_cell.length_c   1.000
_cell.angle_alpha   90.00
_cell.angle_beta   90.00
_cell.angle_gamma   90.00
#
_symmetry.space_group_name_H-M   'P 1'
#
loop_
_entity.id
_entity.type
_entity.pdbx_description
1 polymer ?
#
loop_
_entity_poly.entity_id
_entity_poly.type
_entity_poly.pdbx_seq_one_letter_code
_entity_poly.pdbx_strand_id
1 'polypeptide(L)'
;MQHKKAPATRRPLLPGHPSWGEFIERLAGPEACNFRTDGWTCFGDLRFTTRILREMGLDEPSIDASAACFKGRGGYCDCEVIFNVDHPG
;
A
#
# COMPACT_ATOMS: atom_id res chain seq x y z
N MET A 1 7.21 16.03 22.46
CA MET A 1 6.64 16.70 21.27
C MET A 1 5.42 15.90 20.84
N GLN A 2 4.22 16.45 20.98
CA GLN A 2 2.99 15.77 20.57
C GLN A 2 2.85 15.95 19.06
N HIS A 3 3.11 14.91 18.28
CA HIS A 3 2.69 14.89 16.88
C HIS A 3 1.17 14.81 16.85
N LYS A 4 0.50 15.92 16.53
CA LYS A 4 -0.92 15.93 16.21
C LYS A 4 -1.09 15.08 14.96
N LYS A 5 -1.58 13.85 15.10
CA LYS A 5 -2.02 13.03 13.96
C LYS A 5 -3.11 13.80 13.22
N ALA A 6 -2.92 14.03 11.93
CA ALA A 6 -3.96 14.57 11.06
C ALA A 6 -5.21 13.68 11.16
N PRO A 7 -6.43 14.23 10.99
CA PRO A 7 -7.64 13.43 10.98
C PRO A 7 -7.55 12.37 9.88
N ALA A 8 -7.91 11.13 10.23
CA ALA A 8 -7.77 10.00 9.32
C ALA A 8 -8.62 10.20 8.06
N THR A 9 -8.05 9.87 6.89
CA THR A 9 -8.72 9.98 5.60
C THR A 9 -9.69 8.82 5.41
N ARG A 10 -10.99 9.12 5.25
CA ARG A 10 -12.08 8.13 5.06
C ARG A 10 -12.28 7.69 3.61
N ARG A 11 -11.21 7.63 2.83
CA ARG A 11 -11.27 7.22 1.43
C ARG A 11 -10.22 6.15 1.18
N PRO A 12 -10.57 5.04 0.50
CA PRO A 12 -9.59 4.05 0.10
C PRO A 12 -8.56 4.67 -0.85
N LEU A 13 -7.32 4.21 -0.75
CA LEU A 13 -6.24 4.62 -1.64
C LEU A 13 -6.16 3.60 -2.77
N LEU A 14 -6.58 4.03 -3.97
CA LEU A 14 -6.70 3.21 -5.18
C LEU A 14 -5.87 3.83 -6.32
N PRO A 15 -5.56 3.07 -7.39
CA PRO A 15 -4.92 3.63 -8.57
C PRO A 15 -5.64 4.88 -9.09
N GLY A 16 -4.88 5.94 -9.37
CA GLY A 16 -5.39 7.27 -9.73
C GLY A 16 -5.61 8.23 -8.55
N HIS A 17 -5.47 7.78 -7.30
CA HIS A 17 -5.44 8.67 -6.14
C HIS A 17 -4.17 9.56 -6.17
N PRO A 18 -4.23 10.85 -5.77
CA PRO A 18 -3.05 11.73 -5.80
C PRO A 18 -1.84 11.20 -5.02
N SER A 19 -2.07 10.50 -3.91
CA SER A 19 -1.03 9.86 -3.10
C SER A 19 -0.68 8.43 -3.54
N TRP A 20 -1.19 7.93 -4.68
CA TRP A 20 -0.91 6.58 -5.16
C TRP A 20 0.59 6.36 -5.41
N GLY A 21 1.24 7.33 -6.07
CA GLY A 21 2.68 7.26 -6.33
C GLY A 21 3.52 7.17 -5.06
N GLU A 22 3.18 7.96 -4.03
CA GLU A 22 3.85 7.88 -2.72
C GLU A 22 3.66 6.50 -2.08
N PHE A 23 2.45 5.95 -2.12
CA PHE A 23 2.17 4.62 -1.60
C PHE A 23 3.03 3.54 -2.28
N ILE A 24 3.12 3.58 -3.61
CA ILE A 24 3.91 2.61 -4.40
C ILE A 24 5.40 2.77 -4.15
N GLU A 25 5.92 4.00 -4.12
CA GLU A 25 7.33 4.25 -3.80
C GLU A 25 7.71 3.69 -2.43
N ARG A 26 6.86 3.93 -1.42
CA ARG A 26 7.04 3.41 -0.07
C ARG A 26 6.96 1.89 0.00
N LEU A 27 5.98 1.29 -0.68
CA LEU A 27 5.79 -0.17 -0.70
C LEU A 27 6.94 -0.88 -1.44
N ALA A 28 7.44 -0.29 -2.53
CA ALA A 28 8.57 -0.82 -3.30
C ALA A 28 9.92 -0.60 -2.59
N GLY A 29 10.01 0.46 -1.79
CA GLY A 29 11.22 0.95 -1.15
C GLY A 29 11.71 0.13 0.04
N PRO A 30 12.80 0.60 0.69
CA PRO A 30 13.53 -0.16 1.72
C PRO A 30 12.74 -0.44 2.99
N GLU A 31 11.64 0.27 3.24
CA GLU A 31 10.78 0.02 4.40
C GLU A 31 9.83 -1.17 4.23
N ALA A 32 9.68 -1.71 3.02
CA ALA A 32 8.74 -2.78 2.71
C ALA A 32 9.35 -3.83 1.78
N CYS A 33 8.89 -3.93 0.52
CA CYS A 33 9.38 -4.96 -0.38
C CYS A 33 10.86 -4.81 -0.71
N ASN A 34 11.41 -3.59 -0.63
CA ASN A 34 12.84 -3.34 -0.81
C ASN A 34 13.38 -4.02 -2.08
N PHE A 35 12.75 -3.72 -3.21
CA PHE A 35 13.12 -4.25 -4.52
C PHE A 35 14.56 -3.85 -4.85
N ARG A 36 15.38 -4.86 -5.09
CA ARG A 36 16.79 -4.76 -5.47
C ARG A 36 17.03 -5.57 -6.74
N THR A 37 18.22 -5.45 -7.32
CA THR A 37 18.59 -6.18 -8.54
C THR A 37 18.63 -7.71 -8.35
N ASP A 38 18.82 -8.17 -7.12
CA ASP A 38 19.00 -9.58 -6.75
C ASP A 38 17.80 -10.19 -6.00
N GLY A 39 16.77 -9.39 -5.71
CA GLY A 39 15.56 -9.89 -5.06
C GLY A 39 14.73 -8.82 -4.35
N TRP A 40 13.70 -9.26 -3.64
CA TRP A 40 12.82 -8.43 -2.83
C TRP A 40 12.32 -9.22 -1.61
N THR A 41 11.78 -8.51 -0.64
CA THR A 41 11.09 -9.05 0.53
C THR A 41 9.60 -9.20 0.25
N CYS A 42 9.07 -10.40 0.45
CA CYS A 42 7.63 -10.65 0.45
C CYS A 42 7.30 -11.76 1.44
N PHE A 43 6.25 -11.57 2.24
CA PHE A 43 5.80 -12.54 3.25
C PHE A 43 4.56 -13.33 2.82
N GLY A 44 4.11 -13.15 1.57
CA GLY A 44 2.89 -13.78 1.06
C GLY A 44 1.60 -13.21 1.64
N ASP A 45 1.64 -12.00 2.23
CA ASP A 45 0.48 -11.27 2.74
C ASP A 45 0.61 -9.76 2.50
N LEU A 46 -0.35 -8.98 3.02
CA LEU A 46 -0.46 -7.53 2.83
C LEU A 46 0.03 -6.72 4.05
N ARG A 47 0.93 -7.26 4.87
CA ARG A 47 1.33 -6.61 6.13
C ARG A 47 1.98 -5.23 5.90
N PHE A 48 2.78 -5.08 4.85
CA PHE A 48 3.41 -3.79 4.56
C PHE A 48 2.44 -2.81 3.94
N THR A 49 1.59 -3.28 3.04
CA THR A 49 0.48 -2.51 2.46
C THR A 49 -0.39 -1.90 3.57
N THR A 50 -0.91 -2.74 4.48
CA THR A 50 -1.75 -2.30 5.60
C THR A 50 -1.01 -1.30 6.50
N ARG A 51 0.26 -1.57 6.82
CA ARG A 51 1.08 -0.67 7.66
C ARG A 51 1.28 0.69 6.98
N ILE A 52 1.68 0.72 5.71
CA ILE A 52 1.93 1.96 4.97
C ILE A 52 0.65 2.78 4.83
N LEU A 53 -0.48 2.16 4.46
CA LEU A 53 -1.75 2.88 4.37
C LEU A 53 -2.16 3.51 5.70
N ARG A 54 -1.94 2.80 6.82
CA ARG A 54 -2.16 3.34 8.17
C ARG A 54 -1.22 4.51 8.50
N GLU A 55 0.05 4.40 8.12
CA GLU A 55 1.05 5.48 8.30
C GLU A 55 0.74 6.70 7.41
N MET A 56 0.13 6.48 6.25
CA MET A 56 -0.42 7.53 5.37
C MET A 56 -1.73 8.14 5.89
N GLY A 57 -2.25 7.64 7.02
CA GLY A 57 -3.38 8.24 7.73
C GLY A 57 -4.75 7.69 7.33
N LEU A 58 -4.83 6.54 6.63
CA LEU A 58 -6.12 5.88 6.39
C LEU A 58 -6.65 5.23 7.66
N ASP A 59 -7.98 5.22 7.80
CA ASP A 59 -8.66 4.43 8.82
C ASP A 59 -8.83 2.97 8.37
N GLU A 60 -9.06 2.06 9.33
CA GLU A 60 -9.18 0.62 9.04
C GLU A 60 -10.24 0.30 7.97
N PRO A 61 -11.44 0.91 7.95
CA PRO A 61 -12.40 0.67 6.87
C PRO A 61 -11.87 1.04 5.47
N SER A 62 -11.12 2.14 5.35
CA SER A 62 -10.52 2.54 4.08
C SER A 62 -9.36 1.62 3.69
N ILE A 63 -8.60 1.12 4.66
CA ILE A 63 -7.54 0.13 4.43
C ILE A 63 -8.15 -1.19 3.92
N ASP A 64 -9.19 -1.69 4.58
CA ASP A 64 -9.90 -2.91 4.19
C ASP A 64 -10.48 -2.79 2.78
N ALA A 65 -11.09 -1.65 2.46
CA ALA A 65 -11.62 -1.37 1.13
C ALA A 65 -10.51 -1.31 0.06
N SER A 66 -9.35 -0.72 0.38
CA SER A 66 -8.19 -0.68 -0.53
C SER A 66 -7.66 -2.10 -0.77
N ALA A 67 -7.42 -2.86 0.30
CA ALA A 67 -6.96 -4.24 0.24
C ALA A 67 -7.92 -5.17 -0.51
N ALA A 68 -9.24 -5.01 -0.33
CA ALA A 68 -10.25 -5.75 -1.08
C ALA A 68 -10.18 -5.43 -2.58
N CYS A 69 -10.00 -4.16 -2.94
CA CYS A 69 -9.83 -3.75 -4.34
C CYS A 69 -8.54 -4.34 -4.94
N PHE A 70 -7.43 -4.34 -4.19
CA PHE A 70 -6.16 -4.90 -4.64
C PHE A 70 -6.27 -6.39 -4.91
N LYS A 71 -6.89 -7.15 -3.98
CA LYS A 71 -7.16 -8.58 -4.17
C LYS A 71 -8.03 -8.86 -5.40
N GLY A 72 -9.03 -8.01 -5.67
CA GLY A 72 -9.84 -8.11 -6.89
C GLY A 72 -9.05 -7.93 -8.19
N ARG A 73 -7.83 -7.40 -8.11
CA ARG A 73 -6.89 -7.21 -9.22
C ARG A 73 -5.66 -8.12 -9.13
N GLY A 74 -5.69 -9.13 -8.26
CA GLY A 74 -4.58 -10.09 -8.09
C GLY A 74 -3.48 -9.63 -7.13
N GLY A 75 -3.67 -8.56 -6.35
CA GLY A 75 -2.75 -8.13 -5.29
C GLY A 75 -3.05 -8.84 -3.97
N TYR A 76 -2.67 -10.12 -3.83
CA TYR A 76 -2.90 -10.89 -2.61
C TYR A 76 -1.77 -10.75 -1.58
N CYS A 77 -0.58 -10.35 -2.04
CA CYS A 77 0.54 -9.97 -1.19
C CYS A 77 1.20 -8.65 -1.64
N ASP A 78 2.07 -8.10 -0.80
CA ASP A 78 2.69 -6.78 -1.01
C ASP A 78 3.37 -6.62 -2.39
N CYS A 79 4.14 -7.62 -2.85
CA CYS A 79 4.78 -7.53 -4.17
C CYS A 79 3.78 -7.60 -5.33
N GLU A 80 2.69 -8.35 -5.17
CA GLU A 80 1.64 -8.43 -6.19
C GLU A 80 0.81 -7.15 -6.27
N VAL A 81 0.72 -6.35 -5.20
CA VAL A 81 0.12 -5.01 -5.30
C VAL A 81 0.92 -4.17 -6.31
N ILE A 82 2.25 -4.21 -6.25
CA ILE A 82 3.10 -3.48 -7.19
C ILE A 82 3.01 -4.08 -8.60
N PHE A 83 3.13 -5.41 -8.72
CA PHE A 83 3.13 -6.05 -10.04
C PHE A 83 1.78 -5.97 -10.75
N ASN A 84 0.68 -6.21 -10.04
CA ASN A 84 -0.64 -6.42 -10.64
C ASN A 84 -1.58 -5.22 -10.49
N VAL A 85 -1.35 -4.31 -9.54
CA VAL A 85 -2.28 -3.20 -9.23
C VAL A 85 -1.78 -1.84 -9.67
N ASP A 86 -0.46 -1.58 -9.61
CA ASP A 86 0.13 -0.29 -10.02
C ASP A 86 -0.02 -0.03 -11.53
N HIS A 87 0.08 -1.09 -12.33
CA HIS A 87 -0.07 -1.00 -13.77
C HIS A 87 -1.56 -1.05 -14.14
N PRO A 88 -2.14 0.01 -14.75
CA PRO A 88 -3.40 -0.13 -15.43
C PRO A 88 -3.16 -1.03 -16.66
N GLY A 89 -3.74 -2.24 -16.63
CA GLY A 89 -3.95 -3.02 -17.86
C GLY A 89 -4.84 -2.28 -18.84
#